data_AF-A0A2V9FCC9-F1
#
_entry.id   AF-A0A2V9FCC9-F1
#
_cell.length_a   1.000
_cell.length_b   1.000
_cell.length_c   1.000
_cell.angle_alpha   90.00
_cell.angle_beta   90.00
_cell.angle_gamma   90.00
#
_symmetry.space_group_name_H-M   'P 1'
#
loop_
_entity.id
_entity.type
_entity.pdbx_description
1 polymer ?
#
loop_
_entity_poly.entity_id
_entity_poly.type
_entity_poly.pdbx_seq_one_letter_code
_entity_poly.pdbx_strand_id
1 'polypeptide(L)' 'MTAGAGVWKKKRDDLKAKRNALFETYTRDPQNFHLAREIKAIDDEIAEFTQQVEQERRAERAASPATKLATTSK' A
#
# COMPACT_ATOMS: atom_id res chain seq x y z
N MET A 1 10.44 14.03 -6.14
CA MET A 1 9.72 12.91 -6.75
C MET A 1 10.33 11.64 -6.18
N THR A 2 9.68 11.03 -5.18
CA THR A 2 10.18 9.80 -4.57
C THR A 2 10.12 8.68 -5.61
N ALA A 3 11.28 8.20 -6.06
CA ALA A 3 11.38 7.18 -7.11
C ALA A 3 10.67 5.85 -6.73
N GLY A 4 10.47 5.62 -5.42
CA GLY A 4 9.63 4.53 -4.91
C GLY A 4 8.15 4.68 -5.29
N ALA A 5 7.67 5.93 -5.48
CA ALA A 5 6.28 6.27 -5.72
C ALA A 5 5.75 5.92 -7.14
N GLY A 6 6.59 5.47 -8.07
CA GLY A 6 6.13 4.90 -9.34
C GLY A 6 6.01 3.37 -9.28
N VAL A 7 7.00 2.73 -8.66
CA VAL A 7 7.14 1.27 -8.62
C VAL A 7 6.12 0.61 -7.70
N TRP A 8 5.85 1.21 -6.52
CA TRP A 8 4.82 0.70 -5.60
C TRP A 8 3.41 0.71 -6.22
N LYS A 9 3.11 1.71 -7.05
CA LYS A 9 1.77 1.90 -7.61
C LYS A 9 1.46 0.75 -8.57
N LYS A 10 2.42 0.44 -9.44
CA LYS A 10 2.34 -0.70 -10.35
C LYS A 10 2.25 -2.03 -9.59
N LYS A 11 3.08 -2.26 -8.58
CA LYS A 11 3.09 -3.51 -7.81
C LYS A 11 1.79 -3.74 -7.04
N ARG A 12 1.20 -2.68 -6.48
CA ARG A 12 -0.12 -2.73 -5.82
C ARG A 12 -1.25 -3.02 -6.79
N ASP A 13 -1.20 -2.43 -7.99
CA ASP A 13 -2.21 -2.68 -9.02
C ASP A 13 -2.12 -4.13 -9.54
N ASP A 14 -0.91 -4.67 -9.71
CA ASP A 14 -0.69 -6.08 -10.06
C ASP A 14 -1.23 -7.03 -8.98
N LEU A 15 -0.98 -6.73 -7.70
CA LEU A 15 -1.52 -7.49 -6.57
C LEU A 15 -3.06 -7.42 -6.52
N LYS A 16 -3.64 -6.24 -6.74
CA LYS A 16 -5.10 -6.09 -6.83
C LYS A 16 -5.70 -6.87 -8.00
N ALA A 17 -5.05 -6.85 -9.16
CA ALA A 17 -5.49 -7.60 -10.34
C ALA A 17 -5.47 -9.11 -10.06
N LYS A 18 -4.39 -9.62 -9.46
CA LYS A 18 -4.32 -11.02 -8.99
C LYS A 18 -5.41 -11.35 -7.99
N ARG A 19 -5.63 -10.51 -6.98
CA ARG A 19 -6.67 -10.71 -5.97
C ARG A 19 -8.05 -10.79 -6.61
N ASN A 20 -8.38 -9.89 -7.53
CA ASN A 20 -9.66 -9.93 -8.24
C ASN A 20 -9.83 -11.22 -9.06
N ALA A 21 -8.81 -11.64 -9.82
CA ALA A 21 -8.88 -12.87 -10.60
C ALA A 21 -9.09 -14.12 -9.72
N LEU A 22 -8.37 -14.20 -8.60
CA LEU A 22 -8.54 -15.27 -7.61
C LEU A 22 -9.93 -15.19 -6.97
N PHE A 23 -10.42 -14.00 -6.67
CA PHE A 23 -11.74 -13.80 -6.07
C PHE A 23 -12.87 -14.21 -7.00
N GLU A 24 -12.79 -13.88 -8.30
CA GLU A 24 -13.74 -14.32 -9.32
C GLU A 24 -13.74 -15.85 -9.47
N THR A 25 -12.56 -16.46 -9.39
CA THR A 25 -12.43 -17.93 -9.44
C THR A 25 -13.02 -18.56 -8.18
N TYR A 26 -12.74 -17.99 -7.00
CA TYR A 26 -13.29 -18.44 -5.73
C TYR A 26 -14.81 -18.24 -5.61
N THR A 27 -15.36 -17.15 -6.17
CA THR A 27 -16.83 -16.95 -6.20
C THR A 27 -17.53 -17.96 -7.10
N ARG A 28 -16.85 -18.46 -8.14
CA ARG A 28 -17.35 -19.54 -8.99
C ARG A 28 -17.16 -20.92 -8.35
N ASP A 29 -16.10 -21.11 -7.58
CA ASP A 29 -15.80 -22.35 -6.86
C ASP A 29 -15.42 -22.07 -5.38
N PRO A 30 -16.43 -21.95 -4.50
CA PRO A 30 -16.22 -21.64 -3.09
C PRO A 30 -15.53 -22.75 -2.30
N GLN A 31 -15.45 -23.98 -2.85
CA GLN A 31 -14.76 -25.11 -2.20
C GLN A 31 -13.25 -25.01 -2.35
N ASN A 32 -12.76 -24.12 -3.22
CA ASN A 32 -11.34 -23.87 -3.41
C ASN A 32 -10.77 -22.97 -2.29
N PHE A 33 -10.72 -23.49 -1.06
CA PHE A 33 -10.16 -22.81 0.11
C PHE A 33 -8.72 -22.35 -0.07
N HIS A 34 -7.97 -22.98 -0.97
CA HIS A 34 -6.64 -22.56 -1.36
C HIS A 34 -6.64 -21.15 -1.97
N LEU A 35 -7.64 -20.81 -2.79
CA LEU A 35 -7.80 -19.47 -3.36
C LEU A 35 -8.06 -18.43 -2.27
N ALA A 36 -8.90 -18.76 -1.28
CA ALA A 36 -9.15 -17.86 -0.14
C ALA A 36 -7.88 -17.57 0.66
N ARG A 37 -7.00 -18.56 0.84
CA ARG A 37 -5.70 -18.38 1.49
C ARG A 37 -4.77 -17.48 0.67
N GLU A 38 -4.72 -17.67 -0.65
CA GLU A 38 -3.92 -16.82 -1.54
C GLU A 38 -4.44 -15.38 -1.61
N ILE A 39 -5.76 -15.19 -1.69
CA ILE A 39 -6.41 -13.88 -1.60
C ILE A 39 -6.01 -13.16 -0.32
N LYS A 40 -6.07 -13.87 0.82
CA LYS A 40 -5.66 -13.30 2.11
C LYS A 40 -4.19 -12.89 2.12
N ALA A 41 -3.28 -13.74 1.63
CA ALA A 41 -1.86 -13.41 1.57
C ALA A 41 -1.60 -12.15 0.74
N ILE A 42 -2.33 -11.98 -0.36
CA ILE A 42 -2.25 -10.77 -1.19
C ILE A 42 -2.78 -9.54 -0.45
N ASP A 43 -3.89 -9.67 0.28
CA ASP A 43 -4.44 -8.57 1.07
C ASP A 43 -3.49 -8.15 2.21
N ASP A 44 -2.85 -9.12 2.87
CA ASP A 44 -1.83 -8.88 3.90
C ASP A 44 -0.61 -8.13 3.30
N GLU A 45 -0.12 -8.55 2.12
CA GLU A 45 0.95 -7.82 1.41
C GLU A 45 0.54 -6.39 1.06
N ILE A 46 -0.67 -6.18 0.55
CA ILE A 46 -1.18 -4.82 0.22
C ILE A 46 -1.25 -3.95 1.47
N ALA A 47 -1.67 -4.50 2.61
CA ALA A 47 -1.74 -3.79 3.88
C ALA A 47 -0.34 -3.37 4.36
N GLU A 48 0.63 -4.30 4.35
CA GLU A 48 2.02 -4.01 4.71
C GLU A 48 2.62 -2.92 3.80
N PHE A 49 2.40 -2.99 2.49
CA PHE A 49 2.87 -1.98 1.56
C PHE A 49 2.22 -0.60 1.81
N THR A 50 0.93 -0.57 2.10
CA THR A 50 0.22 0.68 2.42
C THR A 50 0.79 1.31 3.69
N GLN A 51 1.07 0.48 4.69
CA GLN A 51 1.64 0.91 5.96
C GLN A 51 3.08 1.41 5.80
N GLN A 52 3.92 0.75 5.00
CA GLN A 52 5.28 1.21 4.70
C GLN A 52 5.28 2.56 3.98
N VAL A 53 4.45 2.74 2.95
CA VAL A 53 4.36 4.02 2.22
C VAL A 53 3.88 5.15 3.14
N GLU A 54 2.92 4.88 4.02
CA GLU A 54 2.44 5.86 4.98
C GLU A 54 3.49 6.19 6.05
N GLN A 55 4.25 5.19 6.52
CA GLN A 55 5.36 5.41 7.44
C GLN A 55 6.50 6.20 6.78
N GLU A 56 6.87 5.89 5.54
CA GLU A 56 7.87 6.64 4.77
C GLU A 56 7.44 8.10 4.61
N ARG A 57 6.19 8.34 4.20
CA ARG A 57 5.61 9.69 4.10
C ARG A 57 5.64 10.42 5.45
N ARG A 58 5.35 9.73 6.56
CA ARG A 58 5.40 10.30 7.92
C ARG A 58 6.84 10.60 8.35
N ALA A 59 7.79 9.73 8.02
CA ALA A 59 9.21 9.91 8.30
C ALA A 59 9.79 11.08 7.50
N GLU A 60 9.45 11.23 6.21
CA GLU A 60 9.82 12.40 5.40
C GLU A 60 9.27 13.71 5.99
N ARG A 61 8.03 13.67 6.52
CA ARG A 61 7.39 14.82 7.17
C ARG A 61 7.97 15.14 8.56
N ALA A 62 8.53 14.16 9.25
CA ALA A 62 9.21 14.32 10.53
C ALA A 62 10.68 14.75 10.37
N ALA A 63 11.33 14.33 9.27
CA ALA A 63 12.71 14.70 8.92
C ALA A 63 12.82 16.09 8.27
N SER A 64 11.71 16.67 7.80
CA SER A 64 11.66 18.09 7.45
C SER A 64 11.54 18.87 8.76
N PRO A 65 12.58 19.60 9.23
CA PRO A 65 12.39 20.50 10.34
C PRO A 65 11.37 21.52 9.82
N ALA A 66 10.18 21.53 10.42
CA ALA A 66 9.26 22.64 10.26
C ALA A 66 10.10 23.90 10.45
N THR A 67 10.30 24.64 9.36
CA THR A 67 10.82 25.99 9.39
C THR A 67 9.91 26.70 10.37
N LYS A 68 10.42 26.86 11.59
CA LYS A 68 9.74 27.53 12.67
C LYS A 68 9.29 28.85 12.09
N LEU A 69 7.97 28.99 12.02
CA LEU A 69 7.28 30.22 11.69
C LEU A 69 7.94 31.31 12.54
N ALA A 70 8.75 32.14 11.90
CA ALA A 70 9.47 33.21 12.56
C ALA A 70 8.41 34.21 13.03
N THR A 71 8.11 34.15 14.33
CA THR A 71 7.57 35.29 15.06
C THR A 71 8.59 36.41 14.95
N THR A 72 8.29 37.45 14.17
CA THR A 72 8.90 38.76 14.38
C THR A 72 8.02 39.86 13.80
N SER A 73 7.48 40.65 14.74
CA SER A 73 7.16 42.08 14.71
C SER A 73 7.44 42.87 13.42
N LYS A 74 6.51 43.75 13.01
CA LYS A 74 6.36 45.11 13.54
C LYS A 74 5.04 45.73 13.08
#